data_AF-A0A1B6KGC9-F1
#
_entry.id   AF-A0A1B6KGC9-F1
#
_cell.length_a   1.000
_cell.length_b   1.000
_cell.length_c   1.000
_cell.angle_alpha   90.00
_cell.angle_beta   90.00
_cell.angle_gamma   90.00
#
_symmetry.space_group_name_H-M   'P 1'
#
loop_
_entity.id
_entity.type
_entity.pdbx_description
1 polymer ?
#
loop_
_entity_poly.entity_id
_entity_poly.type
_entity_poly.pdbx_seq_one_letter_code
_entity_poly.pdbx_strand_id
1 'polypeptide(L)'
;MFSTQMFRCHATQKYLVPFISIIVLEYVNSYFTEPFLQKLYNSLHSYENNIVKILEQPKSGDDTQLMEMLENYNQELAQLVSAVREDNSTFNEARTFCDLGGPKFLKLKYDNNHLKKVFNWSEGQLEEMYYATGATQVLWWELRQLDPTGEPYSKIDNFTRDEIDYLDQMDKENRLNELIEFTKLDDLKRTDVHPTKV
;
A
#
# COMPACT_ATOMS: atom_id res chain seq x y z
N MET A 1 43.85 -10.60 38.53
CA MET A 1 44.66 -10.34 37.32
C MET A 1 44.40 -11.48 36.36
N PHE A 2 43.85 -11.36 35.15
CA PHE A 2 43.66 -10.23 34.25
C PHE A 2 42.25 -10.23 33.65
N SER A 3 41.76 -9.01 33.41
CA SER A 3 40.58 -8.67 32.61
C SER A 3 40.96 -8.64 31.13
N THR A 4 40.07 -9.05 30.22
CA THR A 4 40.09 -8.57 28.83
C THR A 4 38.67 -8.54 28.27
N GLN A 5 38.15 -7.33 28.09
CA GLN A 5 37.04 -7.00 27.21
C GLN A 5 37.48 -7.16 25.75
N MET A 6 36.60 -7.66 24.87
CA MET A 6 36.48 -7.21 23.46
C MET A 6 35.15 -7.77 22.90
N PHE A 7 34.12 -6.94 22.72
CA PHE A 7 33.81 -6.09 21.56
C PHE A 7 32.90 -6.77 20.52
N ARG A 8 31.62 -6.35 20.59
CA ARG A 8 30.66 -6.06 19.51
C ARG A 8 30.75 -6.85 18.19
N CYS A 9 29.67 -7.55 17.87
CA CYS A 9 29.23 -7.69 16.47
C CYS A 9 27.70 -7.54 16.41
N HIS A 10 27.22 -6.29 16.28
CA HIS A 10 25.80 -5.95 16.15
C HIS A 10 25.64 -4.89 15.04
N ALA A 11 26.23 -5.12 13.87
CA ALA A 11 26.27 -4.12 12.79
C ALA A 11 25.99 -4.66 11.38
N THR A 12 25.60 -5.93 11.19
CA THR A 12 25.44 -6.51 9.84
C THR A 12 24.00 -6.58 9.32
N GLN A 13 22.98 -6.25 10.12
CA GLN A 13 21.58 -6.35 9.67
C GLN A 13 21.00 -5.08 9.02
N LYS A 14 21.70 -3.94 9.04
CA LYS A 14 21.15 -2.66 8.52
C LYS A 14 21.39 -2.40 7.04
N TYR A 15 22.21 -3.22 6.37
CA TYR A 15 22.61 -2.99 4.99
C TYR A 15 22.08 -4.01 3.99
N LEU A 16 21.41 -5.09 4.42
CA LEU A 16 20.85 -6.08 3.47
C LEU A 16 19.51 -5.66 2.86
N VAL A 17 18.69 -4.91 3.60
CA VAL A 17 17.37 -4.46 3.14
C VAL A 17 17.44 -3.51 1.92
N PRO A 18 18.31 -2.47 1.87
CA PRO A 18 18.32 -1.58 0.70
C PRO A 18 18.88 -2.26 -0.56
N PHE A 19 19.82 -3.20 -0.43
CA PHE A 19 20.40 -3.89 -1.60
C PHE A 19 19.42 -4.88 -2.24
N ILE A 20 18.60 -5.57 -1.44
CA ILE A 20 17.52 -6.42 -1.97
C ILE A 20 16.48 -5.54 -2.69
N SER A 21 16.13 -4.37 -2.13
CA SER A 21 15.21 -3.43 -2.78
C SER A 21 15.71 -2.92 -4.13
N ILE A 22 17.01 -2.60 -4.25
CA ILE A 22 17.61 -2.11 -5.51
C ILE A 22 17.67 -3.23 -6.56
N ILE A 23 18.04 -4.45 -6.17
CA ILE A 23 18.13 -5.59 -7.11
C ILE A 23 16.74 -5.98 -7.62
N VAL A 24 15.71 -5.96 -6.76
CA VAL A 24 14.33 -6.20 -7.18
C VAL A 24 13.86 -5.10 -8.13
N LEU A 25 14.17 -3.83 -7.86
CA LEU A 25 13.84 -2.72 -8.76
C LEU A 25 14.51 -2.85 -10.13
N GLU A 26 15.82 -3.10 -10.20
CA GLU A 26 16.52 -3.26 -11.49
C GLU A 26 16.00 -4.46 -12.28
N TYR A 27 15.64 -5.55 -11.58
CA TYR A 27 15.05 -6.73 -12.19
C TYR A 27 13.66 -6.43 -12.74
N VAL A 28 12.77 -5.83 -11.93
CA VAL A 28 11.41 -5.40 -12.33
C VAL A 28 11.47 -4.42 -13.51
N ASN A 29 12.41 -3.47 -13.48
CA ASN A 29 12.58 -2.45 -14.52
C ASN A 29 13.02 -3.03 -15.88
N SER A 30 13.59 -4.24 -15.91
CA SER A 30 14.01 -4.94 -17.13
C SER A 30 12.88 -5.71 -17.84
N TYR A 31 11.73 -5.89 -17.19
CA TYR A 31 10.56 -6.60 -17.74
C TYR A 31 9.59 -5.69 -18.51
N PHE A 32 9.68 -4.37 -18.36
CA PHE A 32 8.80 -3.44 -19.06
C PHE A 32 9.29 -3.22 -20.49
N THR A 33 8.47 -3.61 -21.46
CA THR A 33 8.72 -3.27 -22.86
C THR A 33 8.13 -1.91 -23.23
N GLU A 34 7.16 -1.44 -22.44
CA GLU A 34 6.40 -0.21 -22.67
C GLU A 34 6.93 0.91 -21.75
N PRO A 35 7.52 2.00 -22.30
CA PRO A 35 8.16 3.05 -21.50
C PRO A 35 7.20 3.81 -20.56
N PHE A 36 5.91 3.84 -20.88
CA PHE A 36 4.90 4.51 -20.06
C PHE A 36 4.58 3.68 -18.82
N LEU A 37 4.40 2.36 -18.94
CA LEU A 37 4.27 1.43 -17.82
C LEU A 37 5.50 1.49 -16.94
N GLN A 38 6.71 1.44 -17.52
CA GLN A 38 7.95 1.60 -16.77
C GLN A 38 7.96 2.88 -15.93
N LYS A 39 7.51 4.01 -16.50
CA LYS A 39 7.38 5.28 -15.79
C LYS A 39 6.35 5.19 -14.65
N LEU A 40 5.16 4.64 -14.92
CA LEU A 40 4.11 4.44 -13.93
C LEU A 40 4.59 3.62 -12.73
N TYR A 41 5.27 2.50 -12.97
CA TYR A 41 5.80 1.67 -11.88
C TYR A 41 6.84 2.38 -11.05
N ASN A 42 7.76 3.10 -11.69
CA ASN A 42 8.76 3.87 -10.97
C ASN A 42 8.12 4.99 -10.13
N SER A 43 7.09 5.68 -10.65
CA SER A 43 6.28 6.64 -9.89
C SER A 43 5.61 5.99 -8.68
N LEU A 44 4.83 4.93 -8.91
CA LEU A 44 4.12 4.19 -7.85
C LEU A 44 5.07 3.71 -6.76
N HIS A 45 6.21 3.15 -7.14
CA HIS A 45 7.21 2.68 -6.18
C HIS A 45 7.85 3.82 -5.38
N SER A 46 8.14 4.95 -6.04
CA SER A 46 8.67 6.15 -5.39
C SER A 46 7.68 6.72 -4.37
N TYR A 47 6.41 6.87 -4.75
CA TYR A 47 5.35 7.32 -3.87
C TYR A 47 5.16 6.36 -2.69
N GLU A 48 5.05 5.05 -2.94
CA GLU A 48 4.93 4.03 -1.88
C GLU A 48 6.03 4.16 -0.84
N ASN A 49 7.30 4.20 -1.26
CA ASN A 49 8.43 4.25 -0.33
C ASN A 49 8.41 5.52 0.53
N ASN A 50 7.99 6.65 -0.05
CA ASN A 50 7.90 7.91 0.67
C ASN A 50 6.69 7.96 1.62
N ILE A 51 5.53 7.44 1.20
CA ILE A 51 4.34 7.29 2.05
C ILE A 51 4.68 6.41 3.26
N VAL A 52 5.27 5.23 3.03
CA VAL A 52 5.72 4.32 4.09
C VAL A 52 6.65 5.02 5.07
N LYS A 53 7.65 5.74 4.55
CA LYS A 53 8.63 6.46 5.36
C LYS A 53 7.98 7.54 6.24
N ILE A 54 7.02 8.29 5.72
CA ILE A 54 6.30 9.31 6.49
C ILE A 54 5.43 8.66 7.56
N LEU A 55 4.68 7.61 7.22
CA LEU A 55 3.79 6.93 8.16
C LEU A 55 4.54 6.23 9.30
N GLU A 56 5.73 5.68 9.04
CA GLU A 56 6.58 5.06 10.06
C GLU A 56 7.25 6.09 11.00
N GLN A 57 7.59 7.27 10.47
CA GLN A 57 8.32 8.31 11.21
C GLN A 57 7.75 9.71 10.88
N PRO A 58 6.52 10.00 11.32
CA PRO A 58 5.85 11.25 10.97
C PRO A 58 6.60 12.44 11.58
N LYS A 59 6.72 13.53 10.81
CA LYS A 59 7.31 14.79 11.26
C LYS A 59 6.38 15.96 10.96
N SER A 60 6.42 16.97 11.82
CA SER A 60 5.68 18.21 11.58
C SER A 60 6.07 18.79 10.22
N GLY A 61 5.07 19.09 9.38
CA GLY A 61 5.24 19.64 8.04
C GLY A 61 5.27 18.61 6.90
N ASP A 62 5.26 17.30 7.19
CA ASP A 62 5.15 16.25 6.17
C ASP A 62 3.68 15.97 5.77
N ASP A 63 2.72 16.67 6.38
CA ASP A 63 1.29 16.41 6.29
C ASP A 63 0.72 16.63 4.88
N THR A 64 0.92 17.82 4.32
CA THR A 64 0.53 18.13 2.93
C THR A 64 1.22 17.19 1.95
N GLN A 65 2.49 16.87 2.23
CA GLN A 65 3.28 16.01 1.36
C GLN A 65 2.74 14.57 1.32
N LEU A 66 2.33 14.04 2.47
CA LEU A 66 1.71 12.72 2.58
C LEU A 66 0.41 12.65 1.78
N MET A 67 -0.46 13.65 1.95
CA MET A 67 -1.76 13.70 1.26
C MET A 67 -1.58 13.79 -0.25
N GLU A 68 -0.71 14.69 -0.72
CA GLU A 68 -0.38 14.82 -2.14
C GLU A 68 0.20 13.52 -2.71
N MET A 69 1.04 12.81 -1.96
CA MET A 69 1.58 11.53 -2.41
C MET A 69 0.53 10.42 -2.49
N LEU A 70 -0.43 10.36 -1.55
CA LEU A 70 -1.53 9.40 -1.60
C LEU A 70 -2.44 9.66 -2.81
N GLU A 71 -2.76 10.92 -3.08
CA GLU A 71 -3.55 11.31 -4.25
C GLU A 71 -2.83 10.97 -5.56
N ASN A 72 -1.56 11.35 -5.69
CA ASN A 72 -0.75 11.03 -6.86
C ASN A 72 -0.59 9.51 -7.05
N TYR A 73 -0.43 8.76 -5.96
CA TYR A 73 -0.40 7.30 -6.01
C TYR A 73 -1.68 6.73 -6.61
N ASN A 74 -2.84 7.21 -6.16
CA ASN A 74 -4.14 6.77 -6.68
C ASN A 74 -4.32 7.14 -8.16
N GLN A 75 -3.88 8.32 -8.58
CA GLN A 75 -3.95 8.73 -9.99
C GLN A 75 -3.09 7.83 -10.89
N GLU A 76 -1.87 7.51 -10.48
CA GLU A 76 -0.98 6.61 -11.26
C GLU A 76 -1.48 5.17 -11.23
N LEU A 77 -2.05 4.71 -10.12
CA LEU A 77 -2.63 3.37 -10.02
C LEU A 77 -3.87 3.25 -10.91
N ALA A 78 -4.73 4.27 -10.96
CA ALA A 78 -5.87 4.32 -11.86
C ALA A 78 -5.48 4.32 -13.34
N GLN A 79 -4.39 5.03 -13.69
CA GLN A 79 -3.82 4.97 -15.05
C GLN A 79 -3.35 3.56 -15.39
N LEU A 80 -2.65 2.91 -14.47
CA LEU A 80 -2.22 1.53 -14.66
C LEU A 80 -3.41 0.58 -14.86
N VAL A 81 -4.41 0.67 -13.99
CA VAL A 81 -5.65 -0.11 -14.10
C VAL A 81 -6.33 0.11 -15.45
N SER A 82 -6.41 1.36 -15.91
CA SER A 82 -6.99 1.70 -17.21
C SER A 82 -6.20 1.11 -18.38
N ALA A 83 -4.87 1.22 -18.35
CA ALA A 83 -4.00 0.65 -19.38
C ALA A 83 -4.13 -0.87 -19.47
N VAL A 84 -4.18 -1.54 -18.32
CA VAL A 84 -4.38 -3.00 -18.25
C VAL A 84 -5.77 -3.41 -18.75
N ARG A 85 -6.80 -2.64 -18.44
CA ARG A 85 -8.17 -2.88 -18.89
C ARG A 85 -8.31 -2.71 -20.42
N GLU A 86 -7.61 -1.75 -21.01
CA GLU A 86 -7.64 -1.49 -22.45
C GLU A 86 -6.83 -2.53 -23.24
N ASP A 87 -5.70 -2.97 -22.69
CA ASP A 87 -4.84 -4.00 -23.28
C ASP A 87 -4.37 -5.00 -22.23
N ASN A 88 -5.09 -6.13 -22.14
CA ASN A 88 -4.76 -7.22 -21.21
C ASN A 88 -3.34 -7.80 -21.41
N SER A 89 -2.68 -7.58 -22.56
CA SER A 89 -1.30 -8.04 -22.76
C SER A 89 -0.30 -7.32 -21.85
N THR A 90 -0.62 -6.09 -21.44
CA THR A 90 0.14 -5.29 -20.47
C THR A 90 0.06 -5.85 -19.04
N PHE A 91 -0.90 -6.74 -18.76
CA PHE A 91 -1.03 -7.36 -17.45
C PHE A 91 0.24 -8.14 -17.06
N ASN A 92 0.92 -8.80 -18.00
CA ASN A 92 2.14 -9.54 -17.69
C ASN A 92 3.23 -8.65 -17.08
N GLU A 93 3.29 -7.39 -17.52
CA GLU A 93 4.20 -6.40 -16.95
C GLU A 93 3.70 -5.96 -15.56
N ALA A 94 2.39 -5.82 -15.40
CA ALA A 94 1.73 -5.50 -14.12
C ALA A 94 1.70 -6.60 -13.08
N ARG A 95 1.82 -7.85 -13.50
CA ARG A 95 1.87 -9.01 -12.64
C ARG A 95 3.00 -8.90 -11.63
N THR A 96 4.15 -8.37 -12.03
CA THR A 96 5.29 -8.20 -11.12
C THR A 96 4.94 -7.32 -9.92
N PHE A 97 4.10 -6.30 -10.13
CA PHE A 97 3.60 -5.44 -9.07
C PHE A 97 2.54 -6.14 -8.20
N CYS A 98 1.70 -6.97 -8.84
CA CYS A 98 0.75 -7.86 -8.17
C CYS A 98 1.41 -8.91 -7.26
N ASP A 99 2.49 -9.53 -7.73
CA ASP A 99 3.24 -10.58 -7.04
C ASP A 99 3.97 -10.07 -5.78
N LEU A 100 4.30 -8.78 -5.73
CA LEU A 100 4.85 -8.12 -4.54
C LEU A 100 3.81 -7.94 -3.41
N GLY A 101 2.57 -8.33 -3.69
CA GLY A 101 1.47 -8.30 -2.73
C GLY A 101 0.88 -6.91 -2.53
N GLY A 102 1.07 -6.00 -3.47
CA GLY A 102 0.42 -4.69 -3.44
C GLY A 102 1.00 -3.69 -2.44
N PRO A 103 0.33 -2.52 -2.33
CA PRO A 103 0.89 -1.35 -1.70
C PRO A 103 1.27 -1.60 -0.24
N LYS A 104 2.55 -1.40 0.10
CA LYS A 104 3.09 -1.66 1.45
C LYS A 104 2.43 -0.81 2.51
N PHE A 105 2.09 0.44 2.20
CA PHE A 105 1.47 1.35 3.17
C PHE A 105 0.09 0.89 3.63
N LEU A 106 -0.63 0.09 2.83
CA LEU A 106 -1.90 -0.51 3.22
C LEU A 106 -1.75 -1.63 4.28
N LYS A 107 -0.52 -2.14 4.46
CA LYS A 107 -0.18 -3.18 5.44
C LYS A 107 0.42 -2.59 6.73
N LEU A 108 0.72 -1.29 6.74
CA LEU A 108 1.30 -0.63 7.89
C LEU A 108 0.24 -0.39 8.97
N LYS A 109 0.63 -0.58 10.23
CA LYS A 109 -0.13 -0.10 11.38
C LYS A 109 0.50 1.20 11.86
N TYR A 110 -0.29 2.26 11.90
CA TYR A 110 0.13 3.58 12.39
C TYR A 110 -0.86 4.07 13.44
N ASP A 111 -0.38 4.85 14.41
CA ASP A 111 -1.20 5.39 15.50
C ASP A 111 -1.87 6.69 15.06
N ASN A 112 -3.20 6.65 14.88
CA ASN A 112 -3.98 7.79 14.43
C ASN A 112 -3.93 8.98 15.38
N ASN A 113 -3.88 8.74 16.70
CA ASN A 113 -3.75 9.81 17.68
C ASN A 113 -2.37 10.45 17.59
N HIS A 114 -1.34 9.65 17.31
CA HIS A 114 0.00 10.15 17.07
C HIS A 114 0.08 11.00 15.80
N LEU A 115 -0.46 10.52 14.67
CA LEU A 115 -0.50 11.27 13.41
C LEU A 115 -1.23 12.60 13.58
N LYS A 116 -2.42 12.59 14.18
CA LYS A 116 -3.17 13.82 14.46
C LYS A 116 -2.39 14.82 15.30
N LYS A 117 -1.67 14.34 16.30
CA LYS A 117 -0.84 15.20 17.14
C LYS A 117 0.37 15.77 16.40
N VAL A 118 1.07 14.96 15.59
CA VAL A 118 2.29 15.37 14.90
C VAL A 118 2.00 16.32 13.74
N PHE A 119 0.95 16.02 12.96
CA PHE A 119 0.53 16.81 11.80
C PHE A 119 -0.44 17.93 12.16
N ASN A 120 -0.87 18.03 13.43
CA ASN A 120 -1.90 18.96 13.88
C ASN A 120 -3.20 18.79 13.07
N TRP A 121 -3.56 17.54 12.76
CA TRP A 121 -4.75 17.24 11.98
C TRP A 121 -6.04 17.32 12.79
N SER A 122 -7.07 17.82 12.14
CA SER A 122 -8.46 17.63 12.53
C SER A 122 -8.94 16.21 12.22
N GLU A 123 -10.12 15.82 12.72
CA GLU A 123 -10.75 14.56 12.28
C GLU A 123 -10.94 14.52 10.77
N GLY A 124 -11.36 15.64 10.15
CA GLY A 124 -11.59 15.71 8.70
C GLY A 124 -10.34 15.38 7.88
N GLN A 125 -9.15 15.82 8.29
CA GLN A 125 -7.91 15.47 7.59
C GLN A 125 -7.51 14.00 7.76
N LEU A 126 -7.83 13.41 8.92
CA LEU A 126 -7.67 11.97 9.10
C LEU A 126 -8.65 11.20 8.22
N GLU A 127 -9.90 11.67 8.09
CA GLU A 127 -10.91 11.12 7.19
C GLU A 127 -10.53 11.25 5.71
N GLU A 128 -9.87 12.34 5.31
CA GLU A 128 -9.33 12.50 3.95
C GLU A 128 -8.21 11.49 3.66
N MET A 129 -7.28 11.27 4.62
CA MET A 129 -6.22 10.27 4.47
C MET A 129 -6.83 8.87 4.30
N TYR A 130 -7.84 8.59 5.12
CA TYR A 130 -8.63 7.37 5.06
C TYR A 130 -9.32 7.16 3.71
N TYR A 131 -9.98 8.18 3.17
CA TYR A 131 -10.54 8.15 1.83
C TYR A 131 -9.48 7.79 0.78
N ALA A 132 -8.33 8.46 0.83
CA ALA A 132 -7.26 8.20 -0.14
C ALA A 132 -6.74 6.76 -0.03
N THR A 133 -6.57 6.21 1.18
CA THR A 133 -6.18 4.81 1.35
C THR A 133 -7.26 3.81 0.91
N GLY A 134 -8.53 4.14 1.09
CA GLY A 134 -9.66 3.33 0.62
C GLY A 134 -9.72 3.27 -0.90
N ALA A 135 -9.55 4.41 -1.58
CA ALA A 135 -9.44 4.46 -3.04
C ALA A 135 -8.29 3.59 -3.56
N THR A 136 -7.13 3.59 -2.88
CA THR A 136 -6.03 2.69 -3.23
C THR A 136 -6.45 1.22 -3.16
N GLN A 137 -7.19 0.83 -2.11
CA GLN A 137 -7.62 -0.57 -1.94
C GLN A 137 -8.57 -1.02 -3.05
N VAL A 138 -9.51 -0.16 -3.45
CA VAL A 138 -10.45 -0.43 -4.55
C VAL A 138 -9.70 -0.61 -5.86
N LEU A 139 -8.85 0.36 -6.23
CA LEU A 139 -8.03 0.29 -7.44
C LEU A 139 -7.10 -0.93 -7.46
N TRP A 140 -6.52 -1.27 -6.31
CA TRP A 140 -5.68 -2.44 -6.17
C TRP A 140 -6.46 -3.76 -6.36
N TRP A 141 -7.65 -3.85 -5.79
CA TRP A 141 -8.50 -5.01 -6.02
C TRP A 141 -8.90 -5.13 -7.48
N GLU A 142 -9.27 -4.02 -8.11
CA GLU A 142 -9.66 -3.99 -9.51
C GLU A 142 -8.52 -4.47 -10.41
N LEU A 143 -7.30 -3.95 -10.19
CA LEU A 143 -6.12 -4.41 -10.91
C LEU A 143 -5.97 -5.93 -10.84
N ARG A 144 -6.15 -6.53 -9.64
CA ARG A 144 -6.07 -7.98 -9.46
C ARG A 144 -7.17 -8.76 -10.18
N GLN A 145 -8.36 -8.19 -10.35
CA GLN A 145 -9.45 -8.83 -11.10
C GLN A 145 -9.18 -8.88 -12.61
N LEU A 146 -8.29 -8.03 -13.11
CA LEU A 146 -7.90 -8.02 -14.52
C LEU A 146 -6.88 -9.12 -14.87
N ASP A 147 -6.46 -9.95 -13.91
CA ASP A 147 -5.49 -11.03 -14.17
C ASP A 147 -6.07 -12.09 -15.13
N PRO A 148 -5.47 -12.26 -16.33
CA PRO A 148 -5.98 -13.17 -17.35
C PRO A 148 -5.77 -14.66 -16.99
N THR A 149 -4.93 -14.99 -16.02
CA THR A 149 -4.70 -16.38 -15.59
C THR A 149 -5.71 -16.87 -14.57
N GLY A 150 -6.50 -15.98 -13.98
CA GLY A 150 -7.55 -16.33 -13.02
C GLY A 150 -7.04 -16.97 -11.72
N GLU A 151 -5.72 -17.00 -11.50
CA GLU A 151 -5.14 -17.37 -10.20
C GLU A 151 -5.55 -16.29 -9.20
N PRO A 152 -6.41 -16.60 -8.20
CA PRO A 152 -6.77 -15.62 -7.20
C PRO A 152 -5.51 -15.32 -6.38
N TYR A 153 -5.03 -14.09 -6.43
CA TYR A 153 -3.97 -13.62 -5.53
C TYR A 153 -4.34 -14.02 -4.11
N SER A 154 -3.46 -14.79 -3.47
CA SER A 154 -3.63 -15.21 -2.07
C SER A 154 -4.01 -13.98 -1.26
N LYS A 155 -5.22 -14.02 -0.67
CA LYS A 155 -5.84 -12.92 0.05
C LYS A 155 -4.79 -12.19 0.88
N ILE A 156 -4.43 -11.00 0.43
CA ILE A 156 -3.82 -10.03 1.32
C ILE A 156 -5.00 -9.47 2.06
N ASP A 157 -5.27 -10.16 3.16
CA ASP A 157 -6.41 -10.03 4.05
C ASP A 157 -6.56 -8.58 4.48
N ASN A 158 -7.76 -8.05 4.29
CA ASN A 158 -8.41 -7.05 5.14
C ASN A 158 -9.88 -6.84 4.75
N PHE A 159 -10.31 -7.26 3.54
CA PHE A 159 -11.71 -7.12 3.10
C PHE A 159 -12.24 -8.38 2.39
N THR A 160 -13.48 -8.72 2.70
CA THR A 160 -14.31 -9.70 1.99
C THR A 160 -14.78 -9.13 0.64
N ARG A 161 -15.21 -10.00 -0.28
CA ARG A 161 -15.76 -9.59 -1.58
C ARG A 161 -16.91 -8.60 -1.41
N ASP A 162 -17.78 -8.86 -0.44
CA ASP A 162 -18.94 -8.00 -0.15
C ASP A 162 -18.53 -6.62 0.37
N GLU A 163 -17.45 -6.52 1.16
CA GLU A 163 -16.92 -5.24 1.64
C GLU A 163 -16.30 -4.43 0.49
N ILE A 164 -15.73 -5.09 -0.52
CA ILE A 164 -15.17 -4.42 -1.70
C ILE A 164 -16.28 -3.97 -2.66
N ASP A 165 -17.27 -4.82 -2.92
CA ASP A 165 -18.44 -4.45 -3.74
C ASP A 165 -19.19 -3.26 -3.11
N TYR A 166 -19.20 -3.19 -1.77
CA TYR A 166 -19.74 -2.05 -1.03
C TYR A 166 -18.89 -0.78 -1.19
N LEU A 167 -17.56 -0.87 -1.12
CA LEU A 167 -16.66 0.26 -1.36
C LEU A 167 -16.76 0.78 -2.80
N ASP A 168 -16.82 -0.11 -3.80
CA ASP A 168 -17.01 0.26 -5.21
C ASP A 168 -18.36 0.95 -5.45
N GLN A 169 -19.43 0.48 -4.82
CA GLN A 169 -20.74 1.14 -4.86
C GLN A 169 -20.68 2.53 -4.21
N MET A 170 -19.94 2.69 -3.11
CA MET A 170 -19.81 3.97 -2.43
C MET A 170 -18.91 4.97 -3.15
N ASP A 171 -17.87 4.51 -3.85
CA ASP A 171 -17.05 5.34 -4.74
C ASP A 171 -17.91 5.87 -5.91
N LYS A 172 -18.69 5.00 -6.54
CA LYS A 172 -19.66 5.39 -7.59
C LYS A 172 -20.69 6.41 -7.11
N GLU A 173 -21.02 6.40 -5.82
CA GLU A 173 -21.95 7.34 -5.20
C GLU A 173 -21.26 8.60 -4.64
N ASN A 174 -19.93 8.73 -4.74
CA ASN A 174 -19.12 9.77 -4.06
C ASN A 174 -19.35 9.80 -2.53
N ARG A 175 -19.65 8.64 -1.93
CA ARG A 175 -19.97 8.49 -0.51
C ARG A 175 -18.88 7.78 0.28
N LEU A 176 -17.74 7.46 -0.33
CA LEU A 176 -16.66 6.74 0.35
C LEU A 176 -16.18 7.45 1.64
N ASN A 177 -16.35 8.77 1.72
CA ASN A 177 -16.09 9.60 2.91
C ASN A 177 -17.02 9.32 4.11
N GLU A 178 -18.13 8.62 3.92
CA GLU A 178 -19.08 8.26 4.99
C GLU A 178 -18.62 7.02 5.80
N LEU A 179 -17.58 6.29 5.36
CA LEU A 179 -17.06 5.10 6.03
C LEU A 179 -15.75 5.34 6.79
N ILE A 180 -15.86 6.05 7.90
CA ILE A 180 -14.77 6.23 8.86
C ILE A 180 -14.37 4.90 9.53
N GLU A 181 -15.26 3.90 9.56
CA GLU A 181 -15.00 2.59 10.20
C GLU A 181 -14.19 1.61 9.33
N PHE A 182 -14.12 1.79 8.01
CA PHE A 182 -13.39 0.88 7.10
C PHE A 182 -11.92 1.25 6.93
N THR A 183 -11.56 2.45 7.37
CA THR A 183 -10.26 3.08 7.17
C THR A 183 -9.45 3.17 8.46
N LYS A 184 -10.09 2.95 9.61
CA LYS A 184 -9.43 2.75 10.91
C LYS A 184 -8.78 1.37 10.99
N LEU A 185 -7.48 1.31 10.69
CA LEU A 185 -6.60 0.15 10.92
C LEU A 185 -6.54 -0.30 12.41
N ASP A 186 -7.06 0.51 13.34
CA ASP A 186 -6.97 0.27 14.79
C ASP A 186 -7.99 -0.73 15.35
N ASP A 187 -9.08 -1.05 14.62
CA ASP A 187 -10.16 -1.91 15.14
C ASP A 187 -10.05 -3.40 14.76
N LEU A 188 -8.95 -3.82 14.12
CA LEU A 188 -8.63 -5.24 13.89
C LEU A 188 -8.08 -5.94 15.16
N LYS A 189 -8.87 -5.90 16.24
CA LYS A 189 -8.96 -7.01 17.20
C LYS A 189 -10.25 -7.77 16.92
N ARG A 190 -10.38 -8.37 15.73
CA ARG A 190 -11.42 -9.38 15.53
C ARG A 190 -10.92 -10.68 16.16
N THR A 191 -11.46 -10.91 17.35
CA THR A 191 -11.39 -12.15 18.12
C THR A 191 -11.48 -13.39 17.25
N ASP A 192 -10.58 -14.32 17.50
CA ASP A 192 -10.65 -15.73 17.10
C ASP A 192 -12.10 -16.24 17.16
N VAL A 193 -12.68 -16.55 16.00
CA VAL A 193 -13.86 -17.42 15.95
C VAL A 193 -13.36 -18.85 15.97
N HIS A 194 -13.62 -19.51 17.10
CA HIS A 194 -13.33 -20.90 17.39
C HIS A 194 -13.59 -21.87 16.22
N PRO A 195 -12.79 -22.95 16.10
CA PRO A 195 -13.07 -24.02 15.17
C PRO A 195 -14.32 -24.76 15.62
N THR A 196 -15.39 -24.69 14.82
CA THR A 196 -16.54 -25.57 15.01
C THR A 196 -16.14 -26.97 14.56
N LYS A 197 -15.92 -27.86 15.52
CA LYS A 197 -15.99 -29.30 15.29
C LYS A 197 -17.42 -29.66 14.90
N VAL A 198 -17.58 -30.33 13.77
CA VAL A 198 -18.56 -31.41 13.58
C VAL A 198 -17.83 -32.56 12.91
#